data_AF-A0AAN8MY19-F1
#
_entry.id   AF-A0AAN8MY19-F1
#
_cell.length_a   1.000
_cell.length_b   1.000
_cell.length_c   1.000
_cell.angle_alpha   90.00
_cell.angle_beta   90.00
_cell.angle_gamma   90.00
#
_symmetry.space_group_name_H-M   'P 1'
#
loop_
_entity.id
_entity.type
_entity.pdbx_description
1 polymer ?
#
loop_
_entity_poly.entity_id
_entity_poly.type
_entity_poly.pdbx_seq_one_letter_code
_entity_poly.pdbx_strand_id
1 'polypeptide(L)'
;MWSRRRGNYYNLSHAFLWCRSFHSHRRTCQGYDPRIADLGRIIEDDFMRLKEHYKTPKNPIVLSHGLFGFDTLRLLPWSFVPPLQYWGGINEALRSNGCKVIVTAVPPSASIERRAEVLACSIERLAGGQSVNIVGHSMG
;
A
#
# COMPACT_ATOMS: atom_id res chain seq x y z
N MET A 1 48.40 -19.38 9.09
CA MET A 1 48.68 -20.68 9.74
C MET A 1 48.16 -20.62 11.17
N TRP A 2 47.55 -21.70 11.66
CA TRP A 2 46.68 -21.86 12.85
C TRP A 2 45.17 -21.72 12.58
N SER A 3 44.29 -22.59 13.04
CA SER A 3 44.21 -24.06 13.04
C SER A 3 42.76 -24.33 13.48
N ARG A 4 42.05 -25.20 12.76
CA ARG A 4 40.78 -25.79 13.19
C ARG A 4 41.03 -26.68 14.42
N ARG A 5 40.12 -26.68 15.40
CA ARG A 5 39.53 -27.92 15.94
C ARG A 5 38.25 -27.64 16.75
N ARG A 6 37.40 -28.65 16.75
CA ARG A 6 35.98 -28.71 17.12
C ARG A 6 35.78 -29.20 18.56
N GLY A 7 34.58 -28.95 19.10
CA GLY A 7 33.89 -29.78 20.10
C GLY A 7 33.66 -29.08 21.44
N ASN A 8 32.60 -29.32 22.21
CA ASN A 8 31.21 -29.78 21.98
C ASN A 8 30.52 -29.65 23.36
N TYR A 9 29.26 -29.22 23.37
CA TYR A 9 28.16 -29.44 24.33
C TYR A 9 28.41 -29.46 25.86
N TYR A 10 27.68 -28.60 26.60
CA TYR A 10 26.57 -28.93 27.53
C TYR A 10 25.78 -27.61 27.76
N ASN A 11 24.61 -27.40 27.15
CA ASN A 11 23.27 -27.77 27.60
C ASN A 11 22.81 -27.01 28.86
N LEU A 12 22.17 -25.84 28.68
CA LEU A 12 21.19 -25.32 29.64
C LEU A 12 20.02 -24.70 28.87
N SER A 13 18.93 -25.44 28.95
CA SER A 13 17.57 -25.14 28.53
C SER A 13 17.11 -23.80 29.06
N HIS A 14 16.40 -23.03 28.24
CA HIS A 14 15.17 -22.31 28.56
C HIS A 14 14.65 -21.67 27.26
N ALA A 15 14.03 -22.52 26.45
CA ALA A 15 13.32 -22.09 25.25
C ALA A 15 11.94 -21.52 25.66
N PHE A 16 11.83 -20.21 25.75
CA PHE A 16 10.55 -19.53 25.52
C PHE A 16 10.42 -19.28 24.01
N LEU A 17 10.19 -20.37 23.27
CA LEU A 17 9.77 -20.31 21.88
C LEU A 17 8.30 -19.90 21.86
N TRP A 18 8.06 -18.60 21.61
CA TRP A 18 6.77 -18.15 21.10
C TRP A 18 6.60 -18.72 19.70
N CYS A 19 6.16 -19.97 19.62
CA CYS A 19 5.73 -20.58 18.38
C CYS A 19 4.34 -19.99 18.08
N ARG A 20 4.28 -18.91 17.29
CA ARG A 20 3.05 -18.62 16.56
C ARG A 20 2.89 -19.76 15.56
N SER A 21 2.14 -20.77 15.98
CA SER A 21 1.65 -21.82 15.12
C SER A 21 0.85 -21.14 14.00
N PHE A 22 1.49 -20.91 12.86
CA PHE A 22 0.76 -20.64 11.63
C PHE A 22 -0.04 -21.91 11.39
N HIS A 23 -1.33 -21.84 11.68
CA HIS A 23 -2.26 -22.86 11.25
C HIS A 23 -2.08 -22.99 9.75
N SER A 24 -1.48 -24.10 9.34
CA SER A 24 -1.58 -24.57 7.98
C SER A 24 -3.06 -24.79 7.74
N HIS A 25 -3.73 -23.78 7.21
CA HIS A 25 -4.96 -24.01 6.50
C HIS A 25 -4.58 -24.95 5.37
N ARG A 26 -4.92 -26.24 5.53
CA ARG A 26 -5.14 -27.12 4.39
C ARG A 26 -5.90 -26.27 3.38
N ARG A 27 -5.32 -26.11 2.19
CA ARG A 27 -6.00 -25.44 1.08
C ARG A 27 -7.28 -26.22 0.82
N THR A 28 -8.39 -25.72 1.36
CA THR A 28 -9.69 -26.00 0.80
C THR A 28 -9.66 -25.39 -0.58
N CYS A 29 -9.75 -26.25 -1.59
CA CYS A 29 -10.22 -25.91 -2.92
C CYS A 29 -11.34 -24.88 -2.82
N GLN A 30 -11.03 -23.64 -3.16
CA GLN A 30 -11.91 -22.49 -3.07
C GLN A 30 -11.61 -21.70 -4.34
N GLY A 31 -12.48 -21.54 -5.31
CA GLY A 31 -13.86 -21.97 -5.50
C GLY A 31 -14.25 -21.24 -6.76
N TYR A 32 -14.51 -21.98 -7.85
CA TYR A 32 -14.95 -21.39 -9.11
C TYR A 32 -16.28 -20.66 -8.86
N ASP A 33 -16.24 -19.33 -8.77
CA ASP A 33 -17.45 -18.52 -8.69
C ASP A 33 -17.95 -18.30 -10.12
N PRO A 34 -19.07 -18.93 -10.53
CA PRO A 34 -19.58 -18.83 -11.90
C PRO A 34 -19.94 -17.39 -12.29
N ARG A 35 -20.10 -16.47 -11.33
CA ARG A 35 -20.35 -15.03 -11.59
C ARG A 35 -19.12 -14.30 -12.12
N ILE A 36 -17.92 -14.86 -11.93
CA ILE A 36 -16.63 -14.24 -12.28
C ILE A 36 -16.02 -14.92 -13.53
N ALA A 37 -16.67 -15.97 -14.04
CA ALA A 37 -16.18 -16.75 -15.18
C ALA A 37 -15.90 -15.91 -16.45
N ASP A 38 -16.67 -14.84 -16.67
CA ASP A 38 -16.55 -13.95 -17.83
C ASP A 38 -15.57 -12.77 -17.62
N LEU A 39 -15.00 -12.61 -16.43
CA LEU A 39 -14.09 -11.48 -16.09
C LEU A 39 -12.65 -11.67 -16.60
N GLY A 40 -12.40 -12.70 -17.41
CA GLY A 40 -11.10 -12.95 -18.03
C GLY A 40 -10.07 -13.56 -17.07
N ARG A 41 -8.79 -13.22 -17.27
CA ARG A 41 -7.68 -13.80 -16.49
C ARG A 41 -7.75 -13.36 -15.02
N ILE A 42 -8.10 -14.28 -14.13
CA ILE A 42 -8.06 -14.08 -12.68
C ILE A 42 -6.61 -14.01 -12.23
N ILE A 43 -6.26 -12.94 -11.52
CA ILE A 43 -4.94 -12.71 -10.95
C ILE A 43 -4.97 -13.25 -9.52
N GLU A 44 -4.70 -14.54 -9.36
CA GLU A 44 -4.67 -15.18 -8.03
C GLU A 44 -3.29 -14.97 -7.36
N ASP A 45 -2.23 -15.41 -8.04
CA ASP A 45 -0.90 -15.52 -7.43
C ASP A 45 0.18 -14.67 -8.12
N ASP A 46 -0.14 -14.01 -9.23
CA ASP A 46 0.82 -13.30 -10.10
C ASP A 46 1.65 -12.21 -9.40
N PHE A 47 1.12 -11.66 -8.31
CA PHE A 47 1.77 -10.60 -7.53
C PHE A 47 2.20 -11.06 -6.13
N MET A 48 2.12 -12.37 -5.82
CA MET A 48 2.69 -12.90 -4.59
C MET A 48 4.22 -12.79 -4.54
N ARG A 49 4.87 -12.72 -5.72
CA ARG A 49 6.31 -12.47 -5.82
C ARG A 49 6.54 -11.05 -6.31
N LEU A 50 7.32 -10.29 -5.53
CA LEU A 50 7.78 -8.98 -5.94
C LEU A 50 8.70 -9.12 -7.16
N LYS A 51 8.41 -8.35 -8.20
CA LYS A 51 9.27 -8.26 -9.40
C LYS A 51 10.32 -7.20 -9.15
N GLU A 52 11.52 -7.42 -9.70
CA GLU A 52 12.59 -6.41 -9.69
C GLU A 52 12.14 -5.11 -10.38
N HIS A 53 11.33 -5.22 -11.44
CA HIS A 53 10.82 -4.08 -12.19
C HIS A 53 9.32 -4.22 -12.50
N TYR A 54 8.59 -3.14 -12.24
CA TYR A 54 7.20 -2.97 -12.63
C TYR A 54 7.08 -1.93 -13.75
N LYS A 55 6.11 -2.11 -14.64
CA LYS A 55 5.86 -1.14 -15.71
C LYS A 55 5.15 0.08 -15.12
N THR A 56 5.60 1.27 -15.52
CA THR A 56 4.94 2.53 -15.19
C THR A 56 3.56 2.60 -15.86
N PRO A 57 2.49 2.95 -15.13
CA PRO A 57 1.16 3.10 -15.70
C PRO A 57 1.09 4.27 -16.68
N LYS A 58 0.24 4.15 -17.69
CA LYS A 58 0.04 5.19 -18.72
C LYS A 58 -0.68 6.43 -18.15
N ASN A 59 -1.64 6.20 -17.25
CA ASN A 59 -2.48 7.23 -16.68
C ASN A 59 -1.90 7.72 -15.34
N PRO A 60 -2.09 9.00 -14.99
CA PRO A 60 -1.73 9.51 -13.67
C PRO A 60 -2.44 8.72 -12.57
N ILE A 61 -1.73 8.51 -11.45
CA ILE A 61 -2.27 7.90 -10.25
C ILE A 61 -2.78 9.01 -9.35
N VAL A 62 -4.04 8.94 -8.96
CA VAL A 62 -4.68 9.83 -7.99
C VAL A 62 -4.75 9.10 -6.65
N LEU A 63 -4.11 9.65 -5.62
CA LEU A 63 -4.17 9.12 -4.27
C LEU A 63 -5.30 9.82 -3.50
N SER A 64 -6.28 9.04 -3.06
CA SER A 64 -7.48 9.50 -2.33
C SER A 64 -7.49 8.91 -0.91
N HIS A 65 -7.40 9.78 0.09
CA HIS A 65 -7.29 9.37 1.49
C HIS A 65 -8.67 9.17 2.16
N GLY A 66 -8.69 8.39 3.26
CA GLY A 66 -9.90 8.08 4.04
C GLY A 66 -10.24 9.08 5.16
N LEU A 67 -11.01 8.60 6.14
CA LEU A 67 -11.37 9.32 7.38
C LEU A 67 -10.11 9.62 8.21
N PHE A 68 -10.00 10.81 8.81
CA PHE A 68 -8.75 11.45 9.31
C PHE A 68 -7.80 11.98 8.24
N GLY A 69 -8.28 12.07 7.01
CA GLY A 69 -7.62 12.57 5.83
C GLY A 69 -6.86 13.88 5.97
N PHE A 70 -5.59 13.80 6.34
CA PHE A 70 -4.62 14.86 6.14
C PHE A 70 -3.79 14.49 4.92
N ASP A 71 -3.50 15.44 4.04
CA ASP A 71 -2.46 15.23 3.03
C ASP A 71 -1.09 15.27 3.72
N THR A 72 -0.88 16.31 4.52
CA THR A 72 0.32 16.54 5.30
C THR A 72 -0.05 17.11 6.68
N LEU A 73 0.29 16.40 7.75
CA LEU A 73 0.06 16.82 9.13
C LEU A 73 1.32 17.45 9.71
N ARG A 74 1.22 18.73 10.10
CA ARG A 74 2.24 19.44 10.87
C ARG A 74 1.86 19.36 12.35
N LEU A 75 2.48 18.43 13.06
CA LEU A 75 2.11 18.12 14.45
C LEU A 75 2.42 19.27 15.44
N LEU A 76 3.44 20.09 15.17
CA LEU A 76 3.82 21.21 16.05
C LEU A 76 4.32 22.41 15.21
N PRO A 77 3.83 23.64 15.45
CA PRO A 77 4.21 24.84 14.69
C PRO A 77 5.68 25.28 14.92
N TRP A 78 6.32 24.79 15.99
CA TRP A 78 7.70 25.13 16.38
C TRP A 78 8.69 23.96 16.23
N SER A 79 8.33 22.90 15.51
CA SER A 79 9.13 21.68 15.48
C SER A 79 10.12 21.63 14.31
N PHE A 80 11.36 21.24 14.63
CA PHE A 80 12.36 20.68 13.71
C PHE A 80 11.97 19.30 13.15
N VAL A 81 10.76 18.83 13.45
CA VAL A 81 10.24 17.51 13.05
C VAL A 81 9.60 17.63 11.66
N PRO A 82 9.96 16.76 10.71
CA PRO A 82 9.41 16.80 9.36
C PRO A 82 7.89 16.57 9.38
N PRO A 83 7.16 17.21 8.46
CA PRO A 83 5.72 17.04 8.37
C PRO A 83 5.36 15.60 7.99
N LEU A 84 4.34 15.04 8.64
CA LEU A 84 3.90 13.67 8.41
C LEU A 84 2.98 13.63 7.18
N GLN A 85 3.41 12.95 6.12
CA GLN A 85 2.60 12.76 4.91
C GLN A 85 1.80 11.46 5.02
N TYR A 86 0.53 11.50 4.66
CA TYR A 86 -0.34 10.31 4.68
C TYR A 86 0.13 9.23 3.71
N TRP A 87 0.59 9.66 2.53
CA TRP A 87 1.18 8.81 1.51
C TRP A 87 2.71 8.78 1.56
N GLY A 88 3.29 9.05 2.73
CA GLY A 88 4.73 9.09 2.92
C GLY A 88 5.40 7.78 2.51
N GLY A 89 6.45 7.87 1.69
CA GLY A 89 7.14 6.75 1.08
C GLY A 89 6.45 6.22 -0.18
N ILE A 90 5.11 6.17 -0.22
CA ILE A 90 4.36 5.67 -1.38
C ILE A 90 4.43 6.68 -2.54
N ASN A 91 4.16 7.96 -2.25
CA ASN A 91 4.23 9.01 -3.28
C ASN A 91 5.65 9.11 -3.86
N GLU A 92 6.66 9.08 -3.00
CA GLU A 92 8.08 9.10 -3.39
C GLU A 92 8.45 7.88 -4.23
N ALA A 93 8.07 6.67 -3.80
CA ALA A 93 8.35 5.44 -4.52
C ALA A 93 7.65 5.39 -5.89
N LEU A 94 6.40 5.85 -5.98
CA LEU A 94 5.69 5.90 -7.25
C LEU A 94 6.33 6.90 -8.21
N ARG A 95 6.69 8.09 -7.72
CA ARG A 95 7.38 9.12 -8.52
C ARG A 95 8.78 8.66 -8.95
N SER A 96 9.53 7.97 -8.09
CA SER A 96 10.85 7.43 -8.44
C SER A 96 10.78 6.34 -9.51
N ASN A 97 9.64 5.63 -9.61
CA ASN A 97 9.34 4.70 -10.69
C ASN A 97 8.74 5.38 -11.94
N GLY A 98 8.83 6.70 -12.04
CA GLY A 98 8.37 7.48 -13.19
C GLY A 98 6.85 7.69 -13.27
N CYS A 99 6.09 7.36 -12.23
CA CYS A 99 4.65 7.55 -12.23
C CYS A 99 4.30 9.03 -12.02
N LYS A 100 3.33 9.55 -12.78
CA LYS A 100 2.70 10.83 -12.48
C LYS A 100 1.71 10.63 -11.33
N VAL A 101 2.00 11.20 -10.16
CA VAL A 101 1.19 11.05 -8.95
C VAL A 101 0.55 12.37 -8.55
N ILE A 102 -0.77 12.34 -8.41
CA ILE A 102 -1.62 13.43 -7.95
C ILE A 102 -2.11 13.05 -6.56
N VAL A 103 -1.67 13.80 -5.55
CA VAL A 103 -2.19 13.63 -4.19
C VAL A 103 -3.36 14.59 -4.02
N THR A 104 -4.52 14.05 -3.64
CA THR A 104 -5.75 14.83 -3.45
C THR A 104 -6.11 14.91 -1.98
N ALA A 105 -6.74 16.02 -1.59
CA ALA A 105 -7.26 16.23 -0.26
C ALA A 105 -8.78 16.33 -0.33
N VAL A 106 -9.48 15.48 0.43
CA VAL A 106 -10.94 15.52 0.59
C VAL A 106 -11.30 15.94 2.02
N PRO A 107 -12.49 16.52 2.27
CA PRO A 107 -12.89 16.91 3.61
C PRO A 107 -12.85 15.72 4.61
N PRO A 108 -12.25 15.85 5.81
CA PRO A 108 -12.00 14.70 6.71
C PRO A 108 -13.25 14.05 7.29
N SER A 109 -14.34 14.80 7.45
CA SER A 109 -15.56 14.37 8.16
C SER A 109 -16.86 14.68 7.40
N ALA A 110 -16.79 14.94 6.09
CA ALA A 110 -17.97 15.17 5.28
C ALA A 110 -18.60 13.86 4.77
N SER A 111 -19.81 13.96 4.22
CA SER A 111 -20.49 12.83 3.58
C SER A 111 -19.73 12.31 2.36
N ILE A 112 -20.04 11.09 1.92
CA ILE A 112 -19.38 10.44 0.77
C ILE A 112 -19.60 11.27 -0.49
N GLU A 113 -20.81 11.79 -0.69
CA GLU A 113 -21.20 12.61 -1.85
C GLU A 113 -20.33 13.87 -1.93
N ARG A 114 -20.20 14.58 -0.80
CA ARG A 114 -19.40 15.80 -0.76
C ARG A 114 -17.91 15.52 -0.96
N ARG A 115 -17.42 14.37 -0.47
CA ARG A 115 -16.02 13.95 -0.69
C ARG A 115 -15.79 13.59 -2.16
N ALA A 116 -16.72 12.89 -2.80
CA ALA A 116 -16.64 12.54 -4.22
C ALA A 116 -16.65 13.80 -5.11
N GLU A 117 -17.49 14.79 -4.78
CA GLU A 117 -17.54 16.06 -5.52
C GLU A 117 -16.20 16.82 -5.44
N VAL A 118 -15.63 16.94 -4.23
CA VAL A 118 -14.32 17.61 -4.03
C VAL A 118 -13.19 16.84 -4.72
N LEU A 119 -13.23 15.50 -4.68
CA LEU A 119 -12.27 14.65 -5.37
C LEU A 119 -12.35 14.86 -6.88
N ALA A 120 -13.56 14.82 -7.46
CA ALA A 120 -13.79 15.04 -8.89
C ALA A 120 -13.26 16.41 -9.34
N CYS A 121 -13.61 17.48 -8.61
CA CYS A 121 -13.10 18.83 -8.89
C CYS A 121 -11.56 18.91 -8.83
N SER A 122 -10.95 18.23 -7.85
CA SER A 122 -9.49 18.17 -7.72
C SER A 122 -8.85 17.42 -8.89
N ILE A 123 -9.45 16.32 -9.34
CA ILE A 123 -9.01 15.54 -10.50
C ILE A 123 -9.12 16.38 -11.77
N GLU A 124 -10.26 17.02 -12.03
CA GLU A 124 -10.45 17.85 -13.22
C GLU A 124 -9.40 18.95 -13.33
N ARG A 125 -9.12 19.62 -12.20
CA ARG A 125 -8.12 20.68 -12.13
C ARG A 125 -6.68 20.17 -12.33
N LEU A 126 -6.33 19.01 -11.78
CA LEU A 126 -4.94 18.53 -11.73
C LEU A 126 -4.58 17.54 -12.84
N ALA A 127 -5.55 16.79 -13.35
CA ALA A 127 -5.35 15.81 -14.41
C ALA A 127 -5.31 16.44 -15.80
N GLY A 128 -5.87 17.66 -15.97
CA GLY A 128 -5.82 18.38 -17.24
C GLY A 128 -6.51 17.63 -18.39
N GLY A 129 -7.64 17.00 -18.11
CA GLY A 129 -8.42 16.23 -19.10
C GLY A 129 -7.89 14.82 -19.41
N GLN A 130 -6.81 14.37 -18.74
CA GLN A 130 -6.32 13.00 -18.87
C GLN A 130 -7.20 12.03 -18.07
N SER A 131 -7.39 10.81 -18.59
CA SER A 131 -7.93 9.69 -17.79
C SER A 131 -6.97 9.38 -16.63
N VAL A 132 -7.50 9.08 -15.45
CA VAL A 132 -6.72 8.83 -14.23
C VAL A 132 -7.00 7.44 -13.64
N ASN A 133 -6.05 6.94 -12.85
CA ASN A 133 -6.21 5.75 -12.02
C ASN A 133 -6.37 6.20 -10.56
N ILE A 134 -7.51 5.94 -9.93
CA ILE A 134 -7.73 6.33 -8.52
C ILE A 134 -7.34 5.19 -7.60
N VAL A 135 -6.54 5.49 -6.57
CA VAL A 135 -6.19 4.59 -5.47
C VAL A 135 -6.76 5.19 -4.18
N GLY A 136 -7.84 4.58 -3.70
CA GLY A 136 -8.51 4.93 -2.46
C GLY A 136 -7.99 4.11 -1.27
N HIS A 137 -7.84 4.75 -0.11
CA HIS A 137 -7.59 4.05 1.16
C HIS A 137 -8.72 4.30 2.15
N SER A 138 -9.21 3.24 2.80
CA SER A 138 -10.32 3.29 3.76
C SER A 138 -11.60 3.88 3.12
N MET A 139 -12.05 5.06 3.57
CA MET A 139 -13.23 5.75 3.03
C MET A 139 -12.93 6.52 1.72
N GLY A 140 -11.67 6.59 1.29
CA GLY A 140 -11.19 7.37 0.15
C GLY A 140 -11.50 6.78 -1.22
#